data_AF-A0A0S7ZTE6-F1
#
_entry.id   AF-A0A0S7ZTE6-F1
#
_cell.length_a   1.000
_cell.length_b   1.000
_cell.length_c   1.000
_cell.angle_alpha   90.00
_cell.angle_beta   90.00
_cell.angle_gamma   90.00
#
_symmetry.space_group_name_H-M   'P 1'
#
loop_
_entity.id
_entity.type
_entity.pdbx_description
1 polymer ?
#
loop_
_entity_poly.entity_id
_entity_poly.type
_entity_poly.pdbx_seq_one_letter_code
_entity_poly.pdbx_strand_id
1 'polypeptide(L)' 'MQSYQVVKQQDSFAVVDPSHRTIITCQNELNAQHYAQLLNSAYESGYKAGYKAAKHIAD' A
#
# COMPACT_ATOMS: atom_id res chain seq x y z
N MET A 1 -8.87 1.34 7.84
CA MET A 1 -8.00 1.65 6.68
C MET A 1 -7.01 0.52 6.55
N GLN A 2 -6.99 -0.14 5.40
CA GLN A 2 -6.07 -1.23 5.09
C GLN A 2 -4.80 -0.62 4.49
N SER A 3 -3.68 -0.74 5.17
CA SER A 3 -2.41 -0.11 4.79
C SER A 3 -1.33 -1.15 4.53
N TYR A 4 -0.55 -0.93 3.47
CA TYR A 4 0.66 -1.71 3.17
C TYR A 4 1.73 -1.45 4.23
N GLN A 5 2.42 -2.49 4.66
CA GLN A 5 3.39 -2.46 5.75
C GLN A 5 4.71 -3.10 5.32
N VAL A 6 5.81 -2.68 5.94
CA VAL A 6 7.12 -3.29 5.74
C VAL A 6 7.40 -4.27 6.88
N VAL A 7 7.78 -5.48 6.52
CA VAL A 7 8.15 -6.55 7.44
C VAL A 7 9.60 -6.95 7.17
N LYS A 8 10.41 -6.98 8.23
CA LYS A 8 11.78 -7.47 8.15
C LYS A 8 11.78 -9.01 8.09
N GLN A 9 12.46 -9.56 7.09
CA GLN A 9 12.81 -10.98 6.96
C GLN A 9 14.30 -11.16 7.27
N GLN A 10 14.78 -12.42 7.26
CA GLN A 10 16.15 -12.76 7.66
C GLN A 10 17.22 -11.91 6.93
N ASP A 11 17.09 -11.71 5.62
CA ASP A 11 18.07 -10.98 4.80
C ASP A 11 17.44 -9.90 3.90
N SER A 12 16.15 -9.61 4.09
CA SER A 12 15.40 -8.69 3.21
C SER A 12 14.23 -8.03 3.93
N PHE A 13 13.62 -7.06 3.25
CA PHE A 13 12.43 -6.34 3.70
C PHE A 13 11.30 -6.60 2.71
N ALA A 14 10.19 -7.12 3.22
CA ALA A 14 9.01 -7.42 2.43
C ALA A 14 7.94 -6.36 2.67
N VAL A 15 7.37 -5.82 1.59
CA VAL A 15 6.14 -5.04 1.65
C VAL A 15 4.97 -6.00 1.58
N VAL A 16 4.13 -6.01 2.61
CA VAL A 16 2.96 -6.89 2.71
C VAL A 16 1.67 -6.09 2.65
N ASP A 17 0.64 -6.71 2.10
CA ASP A 17 -0.72 -6.20 2.18
C ASP A 17 -1.34 -6.52 3.58
N PRO A 18 -2.54 -6.00 3.87
CA PRO A 18 -3.25 -6.29 5.12
C PRO A 18 -3.55 -7.78 5.35
N SER A 19 -3.59 -8.57 4.28
CA SER A 19 -3.75 -10.04 4.34
C SER A 19 -2.42 -10.76 4.60
N HIS A 20 -1.35 -10.03 4.92
CA HIS A 20 0.01 -10.52 5.11
C HIS A 20 0.63 -11.18 3.87
N ARG A 21 0.11 -10.90 2.68
CA ARG A 21 0.68 -11.36 1.42
C ARG A 21 1.80 -10.43 1.00
N THR A 22 2.96 -11.00 0.70
CA THR A 22 4.09 -10.25 0.14
C THR A 22 3.76 -9.76 -1.27
N ILE A 23 3.91 -8.45 -1.46
CA ILE A 23 3.70 -7.77 -2.74
C ILE A 23 5.04 -7.44 -3.39
N ILE A 24 6.00 -6.97 -2.59
CA ILE A 24 7.34 -6.60 -3.05
C ILE A 24 8.36 -7.07 -2.01
N THR A 25 9.52 -7.54 -2.46
CA THR A 25 10.67 -7.82 -1.60
C THR A 25 11.84 -6.93 -2.01
N CYS A 26 12.52 -6.33 -1.05
CA CYS A 26 13.66 -5.45 -1.25
C CYS A 26 14.81 -5.86 -0.33
N GLN A 27 16.05 -5.65 -0.76
CA GLN A 27 17.21 -5.84 0.13
C GLN A 27 17.48 -4.64 1.05
N ASN A 28 16.89 -3.48 0.74
CA ASN A 28 17.05 -2.25 1.50
C ASN A 28 15.72 -1.82 2.14
N GLU A 29 15.76 -1.52 3.43
CA GLU A 29 14.62 -1.04 4.21
C GLU A 29 14.02 0.25 3.64
N LEU A 30 14.86 1.21 3.27
CA LEU A 30 14.42 2.50 2.72
C LEU A 30 13.59 2.32 1.45
N ASN A 31 14.00 1.41 0.58
CA ASN A 31 13.26 1.10 -0.64
C ASN A 31 11.91 0.46 -0.31
N ALA A 32 11.88 -0.50 0.62
CA ALA A 32 10.64 -1.14 1.05
C ALA A 32 9.67 -0.11 1.66
N GLN A 33 10.15 0.81 2.49
CA GLN A 33 9.33 1.87 3.06
C GLN A 33 8.80 2.82 1.99
N HIS A 34 9.65 3.21 1.03
CA HIS A 34 9.24 4.04 -0.10
C HIS A 34 8.12 3.36 -0.91
N TYR A 35 8.24 2.06 -1.21
CA TYR A 35 7.19 1.31 -1.90
C TYR A 35 5.90 1.22 -1.08
N ALA A 36 5.98 0.97 0.23
CA ALA A 36 4.80 0.97 1.09
C ALA A 36 4.08 2.33 1.08
N GLN A 37 4.82 3.44 1.13
CA GLN A 37 4.25 4.79 1.06
C GLN A 37 3.58 5.08 -0.29
N LEU A 38 4.20 4.69 -1.41
CA LEU A 38 3.62 4.83 -2.74
C LEU A 38 2.32 4.04 -2.89
N LEU A 39 2.32 2.78 -2.44
CA LEU A 39 1.14 1.91 -2.51
C LEU A 39 -0.01 2.43 -1.64
N ASN A 40 0.29 2.91 -0.43
CA ASN A 40 -0.70 3.55 0.44
C ASN A 40 -1.26 4.83 -0.19
N SER A 41 -0.41 5.68 -0.76
CA SER A 41 -0.83 6.93 -1.42
C SER A 41 -1.71 6.65 -2.65
N ALA A 42 -1.34 5.64 -3.45
CA ALA A 42 -2.13 5.21 -4.60
C ALA A 42 -3.50 4.67 -4.18
N TYR A 43 -3.56 3.88 -3.11
CA TYR A 43 -4.81 3.37 -2.55
C TYR A 43 -5.72 4.51 -2.06
N GLU A 44 -5.18 5.47 -1.30
CA GLU A 44 -5.94 6.62 -0.84
C GLU A 44 -6.48 7.48 -1.98
N SER A 45 -5.67 7.69 -3.03
CA SER A 45 -6.07 8.42 -4.22
C SER A 45 -7.21 7.71 -4.96
N GLY A 46 -7.07 6.40 -5.20
CA GLY A 46 -8.11 5.58 -5.83
C GLY A 46 -9.40 5.52 -5.03
N TYR A 47 -9.30 5.36 -3.70
CA TYR A 47 -10.45 5.38 -2.80
C TYR A 47 -11.18 6.73 -2.83
N LYS A 48 -10.45 7.84 -2.77
CA LYS A 48 -11.03 9.19 -2.89
C LYS A 48 -11.70 9.41 -4.24
N ALA A 49 -11.11 8.93 -5.33
CA ALA A 49 -11.68 9.02 -6.67
C ALA A 49 -12.98 8.21 -6.79
N GLY A 50 -12.99 6.96 -6.33
CA GLY A 50 -14.18 6.10 -6.33
C GLY A 50 -15.31 6.65 -5.45
N TYR A 51 -14.98 7.19 -4.28
CA TYR A 51 -15.97 7.84 -3.40
C TYR A 51 -16.58 9.09 -4.04
N LYS A 52 -15.77 9.92 -4.71
CA LYS A 52 -16.27 11.08 -5.47
C LYS A 52 -17.18 10.65 -6.62
N ALA A 53 -16.78 9.63 -7.38
CA ALA A 53 -17.60 9.12 -8.49
C ALA A 53 -18.95 8.59 -8.00
N ALA A 54 -18.96 7.79 -6.92
CA ALA A 54 -20.19 7.29 -6.31
C ALA A 54 -21.08 8.42 -5.76
N LYS A 55 -20.48 9.45 -5.16
CA LYS A 55 -21.21 10.63 -4.67
C LYS A 55 -21.87 11.42 -5.80
N HIS A 56 -21.25 11.49 -6.98
CA HIS A 56 -21.82 12.14 -8.16
C HIS A 56 -22.92 11.33 -8.87
N ILE A 57 -23.02 10.03 -8.63
CA ILE A 57 -24.07 9.16 -9.20
C ILE A 57 -25.34 9.15 -8.32
N ALA A 58 -25.23 9.60 -7.07
CA ALA A 58 -26.31 9.61 -6.09
C ALA A 58 -27.07 10.96 -5.98
N ASP A 59 -26.77 11.91 -6.85
CA ASP A 59 -27.42 13.23 -7.00
C ASP A 59 -28.12 13.31 -8.37
#